data_AF-A0A4R8BXQ0-F1
#
_entry.id   AF-A0A4R8BXQ0-F1
#
_cell.length_a   1.000
_cell.length_b   1.000
_cell.length_c   1.000
_cell.angle_alpha   90.00
_cell.angle_beta   90.00
_cell.angle_gamma   90.00
#
_symmetry.space_group_name_H-M   'P 1'
#
loop_
_entity.id
_entity.type
_entity.pdbx_description
1 polymer ?
#
loop_
_entity_poly.entity_id
_entity_poly.type
_entity_poly.pdbx_seq_one_letter_code
_entity_poly.pdbx_strand_id
1 'polypeptide(L)'
;MRDLIRPLFRPLLRRLGRDDRGAFGVLVGMLFGTGVLLGMAALTIDVGSLYQERAELQNGADAGSIAVAKSCVTGTSCTSGTAATYANLNAKDGASAVTLVCGHDVKGGLPGCPGSSGTRVDCPAAPASGTNYVDVHTATRTSGGSSLLPPAFARALTGNAGYAGTTVLACARALWGPAVKSSQSIAMTLSLCAWNQATGGTPPAFGKTVRIFVRDAPSAPTCAGLSAPGEFGWLVDSGGCSASIDLTKTGIIAGSDPGKNISKPCQDALTSYLASGTPIFIPIFDTTSGTGSGATYHLVGLAAFVLTGYANMNPLKDVIPAPFSKSDCPSGGTTPSCIFGRFTQALVPVTTTVGTGTYFGAATIKLAG
;
A
#
# COMPACT_ATOMS: atom_id res chain seq x y z
N MET A 1 43.46 -112.59 15.62
CA MET A 1 44.50 -111.58 15.41
C MET A 1 43.87 -110.38 14.73
N ARG A 2 43.90 -109.21 15.40
CA ARG A 2 43.84 -107.83 14.86
C ARG A 2 42.61 -107.47 13.99
N ASP A 3 41.72 -106.58 14.46
CA ASP A 3 41.81 -105.11 14.35
C ASP A 3 42.14 -104.67 12.90
N LEU A 4 41.48 -103.72 12.22
CA LEU A 4 40.67 -102.56 12.60
C LEU A 4 40.23 -101.92 11.26
N ILE A 5 39.01 -101.36 11.16
CA ILE A 5 38.67 -100.03 10.59
C ILE A 5 37.17 -99.98 10.21
N ARG A 6 36.54 -98.91 10.71
CA ARG A 6 35.09 -98.64 10.84
C ARG A 6 34.37 -98.39 9.51
N PRO A 7 33.04 -98.65 9.45
CA PRO A 7 32.21 -98.24 8.32
C PRO A 7 31.76 -96.78 8.50
N LEU A 8 32.04 -95.92 7.53
CA LEU A 8 31.41 -94.61 7.40
C LEU A 8 30.08 -94.77 6.64
N PHE A 9 29.03 -95.18 7.35
CA PHE A 9 27.64 -95.07 6.89
C PHE A 9 27.03 -93.74 7.39
N ARG A 10 26.56 -92.94 6.40
CA ARG A 10 25.61 -91.79 6.36
C ARG A 10 24.77 -91.47 7.63
N PRO A 11 24.39 -90.19 7.88
CA PRO A 11 23.41 -89.52 7.01
C PRO A 11 23.71 -88.05 6.62
N LEU A 12 23.45 -87.78 5.34
CA LEU A 12 22.89 -86.51 4.86
C LEU A 12 21.67 -86.12 5.72
N LEU A 13 21.44 -84.82 5.92
CA LEU A 13 20.27 -84.19 6.56
C LEU A 13 20.34 -83.96 8.07
N ARG A 14 21.21 -83.05 8.50
CA ARG A 14 20.97 -82.32 9.76
C ARG A 14 21.46 -80.88 9.69
N ARG A 15 20.80 -80.06 8.88
CA ARG A 15 20.81 -78.57 8.97
C ARG A 15 19.73 -77.89 8.09
N LEU A 16 18.54 -78.48 8.00
CA LEU A 16 17.33 -77.79 7.51
C LEU A 16 16.56 -77.23 8.71
N GLY A 17 17.16 -76.22 9.34
CA GLY A 17 16.57 -75.45 10.43
C GLY A 17 17.26 -74.11 10.49
N ARG A 18 17.29 -73.40 9.36
CA ARG A 18 17.74 -72.00 9.30
C ARG A 18 16.60 -71.16 9.86
N ASP A 19 16.85 -70.50 10.99
CA ASP A 19 15.92 -69.57 11.61
C ASP A 19 15.89 -68.25 10.80
N ASP A 20 15.25 -68.29 9.63
CA ASP A 20 15.08 -67.11 8.74
C ASP A 20 14.06 -66.11 9.30
N ARG A 21 13.46 -66.40 10.47
CA ARG A 21 12.48 -65.56 11.17
C ARG A 21 13.02 -64.17 11.51
N GLY A 22 14.32 -64.05 11.83
CA GLY A 22 14.97 -62.76 12.09
C GLY A 22 15.12 -61.91 10.82
N ALA A 23 15.50 -62.53 9.70
CA ALA A 23 15.63 -61.85 8.40
C ALA A 23 14.26 -61.38 7.87
N PHE A 24 13.22 -62.21 8.04
CA PHE A 24 11.84 -61.82 7.74
C PHE A 24 11.37 -60.63 8.58
N GLY A 25 11.69 -60.61 9.88
CA GLY A 25 11.35 -59.48 10.76
C GLY A 25 11.95 -58.16 10.30
N VAL A 26 13.21 -58.17 9.83
CA VAL A 26 13.89 -56.97 9.30
C VAL A 26 13.25 -56.51 7.98
N LEU A 27 12.95 -57.43 7.05
CA LEU A 27 12.30 -57.09 5.78
C LEU A 27 10.90 -56.51 5.98
N VAL A 28 10.11 -57.14 6.86
CA VAL A 28 8.77 -56.67 7.20
C VAL A 28 8.85 -55.31 7.90
N GLY A 29 9.76 -55.14 8.86
CA GLY A 29 10.00 -53.86 9.53
C GLY A 29 10.43 -52.76 8.55
N MET A 30 11.28 -53.07 7.58
CA MET A 30 11.71 -52.12 6.55
C MET A 30 10.56 -51.75 5.60
N LEU A 31 9.72 -52.70 5.23
CA LEU A 31 8.57 -52.47 4.35
C LEU A 31 7.51 -51.58 5.04
N PHE A 32 7.18 -51.89 6.30
CA PHE A 32 6.28 -51.05 7.10
C PHE A 32 6.89 -49.68 7.39
N GLY A 33 8.16 -49.61 7.79
CA GLY A 33 8.86 -48.36 8.05
C GLY A 33 8.89 -47.44 6.83
N THR A 34 9.24 -47.99 5.66
CA THR A 34 9.26 -47.24 4.39
C THR A 34 7.85 -46.79 4.00
N GLY A 35 6.83 -47.65 4.17
CA GLY A 35 5.44 -47.30 3.90
C GLY A 35 4.93 -46.13 4.76
N VAL A 36 5.26 -46.13 6.06
CA VAL A 36 4.91 -45.04 6.97
C VAL A 36 5.61 -43.74 6.57
N LEU A 37 6.91 -43.79 6.26
CA LEU A 37 7.66 -42.59 5.85
C LEU A 37 7.13 -42.00 4.54
N LEU A 38 6.79 -42.84 3.56
CA LEU A 38 6.17 -42.39 2.30
C LEU A 38 4.77 -41.81 2.53
N GLY A 39 3.96 -42.42 3.39
CA GLY A 39 2.65 -41.90 3.77
C GLY A 39 2.73 -40.53 4.44
N MET A 40 3.70 -40.33 5.34
CA MET A 40 3.94 -39.02 5.95
C MET A 40 4.46 -38.00 4.93
N ALA A 41 5.38 -38.39 4.05
CA ALA A 41 5.89 -37.52 2.99
C ALA A 41 4.77 -37.04 2.05
N ALA A 42 3.88 -37.95 1.62
CA ALA A 42 2.70 -37.62 0.82
C ALA A 42 1.83 -36.55 1.49
N LEU A 43 1.50 -36.75 2.77
CA LEU A 43 0.71 -35.78 3.54
C LEU A 43 1.41 -34.42 3.65
N THR A 44 2.72 -34.40 3.90
CA THR A 44 3.47 -33.13 3.99
C THR A 44 3.48 -32.37 2.67
N ILE A 45 3.54 -33.06 1.53
CA ILE A 45 3.52 -32.42 0.21
C ILE A 45 2.12 -31.86 -0.09
N ASP A 46 1.06 -32.62 0.21
CA ASP A 46 -0.32 -32.18 -0.02
C ASP A 46 -0.70 -31.00 0.88
N VAL A 47 -0.28 -31.00 2.15
CA VAL A 47 -0.47 -29.84 3.03
C VAL A 47 0.38 -28.66 2.56
N GLY A 48 1.62 -28.91 2.14
CA GLY A 48 2.51 -27.89 1.60
C GLY A 48 1.92 -27.15 0.39
N SER A 49 1.30 -27.88 -0.54
CA SER A 49 0.65 -27.26 -1.71
C SER A 49 -0.54 -26.37 -1.32
N LEU A 50 -1.32 -26.75 -0.30
CA LEU A 50 -2.40 -25.91 0.22
C LEU A 50 -1.91 -24.63 0.89
N TYR A 51 -0.80 -24.70 1.65
CA TYR A 51 -0.19 -23.52 2.24
C TYR A 51 0.41 -22.61 1.18
N GLN A 52 1.02 -23.17 0.13
CA GLN A 52 1.50 -22.41 -1.01
C GLN A 52 0.36 -21.69 -1.73
N GLU A 53 -0.71 -22.41 -2.09
CA GLU A 53 -1.91 -21.83 -2.72
C GLU A 53 -2.49 -20.69 -1.87
N ARG A 54 -2.58 -20.89 -0.56
CA ARG A 54 -3.06 -19.84 0.36
C ARG A 54 -2.17 -18.59 0.34
N ALA A 55 -0.86 -18.76 0.31
CA ALA A 55 0.08 -17.63 0.28
C ALA A 55 -0.05 -16.84 -1.04
N GLU A 56 -0.21 -17.54 -2.17
CA GLU A 56 -0.44 -16.93 -3.48
C GLU A 56 -1.77 -16.15 -3.50
N LEU A 57 -2.86 -16.74 -2.99
CA LEU A 57 -4.15 -16.07 -2.87
C LEU A 57 -4.12 -14.86 -1.93
N GLN A 58 -3.37 -14.93 -0.82
CA GLN A 58 -3.20 -13.81 0.10
C GLN A 58 -2.44 -12.66 -0.57
N ASN A 59 -1.31 -12.94 -1.22
CA ASN A 59 -0.56 -11.94 -1.98
C ASN A 59 -1.42 -11.30 -3.09
N GLY A 60 -2.24 -12.12 -3.76
CA GLY A 60 -3.20 -11.65 -4.76
C GLY A 60 -4.28 -10.74 -4.19
N ALA A 61 -4.83 -11.08 -3.01
CA ALA A 61 -5.79 -10.24 -2.32
C ALA A 61 -5.17 -8.92 -1.85
N ASP A 62 -3.95 -8.95 -1.29
CA ASP A 62 -3.22 -7.77 -0.84
C ASP A 62 -2.93 -6.81 -2.01
N ALA A 63 -2.40 -7.34 -3.11
CA ALA A 63 -2.14 -6.56 -4.31
C ALA A 63 -3.43 -6.02 -4.93
N GLY A 64 -4.49 -6.84 -4.99
CA GLY A 64 -5.80 -6.46 -5.50
C GLY A 64 -6.45 -5.34 -4.68
N SER A 65 -6.41 -5.44 -3.34
CA SER A 65 -7.00 -4.45 -2.46
C SER A 65 -6.27 -3.10 -2.53
N ILE A 66 -4.93 -3.09 -2.60
CA ILE A 66 -4.15 -1.86 -2.84
C ILE A 66 -4.51 -1.25 -4.21
N ALA A 67 -4.61 -2.07 -5.25
CA ALA A 67 -4.92 -1.59 -6.60
C ALA A 67 -6.30 -0.93 -6.68
N VAL A 68 -7.31 -1.58 -6.08
CA VAL A 68 -8.66 -1.00 -6.01
C VAL A 68 -8.65 0.27 -5.17
N ALA A 69 -8.01 0.28 -3.99
CA ALA A 69 -7.88 1.47 -3.16
C ALA A 69 -7.20 2.63 -3.91
N LYS A 70 -6.16 2.36 -4.68
CA LYS A 70 -5.49 3.35 -5.54
C LYS A 70 -6.45 3.93 -6.57
N SER A 71 -7.25 3.09 -7.22
CA SER A 71 -8.27 3.56 -8.17
C SER A 71 -9.34 4.44 -7.51
N CYS A 72 -9.78 4.09 -6.29
CA CYS A 72 -10.74 4.87 -5.51
C CYS A 72 -10.18 6.26 -5.14
N VAL A 73 -8.90 6.34 -4.82
CA VAL A 73 -8.23 7.60 -4.45
C VAL A 73 -8.03 8.50 -5.66
N THR A 74 -7.43 7.99 -6.74
CA THR A 74 -6.97 8.83 -7.85
C THR A 74 -7.99 8.99 -8.98
N GLY A 75 -8.94 8.06 -9.09
CA GLY A 75 -9.97 8.07 -10.13
C GLY A 75 -11.26 8.76 -9.70
N THR A 76 -12.15 9.03 -10.66
CA THR A 76 -13.50 9.54 -10.37
C THR A 76 -14.37 8.50 -9.67
N SER A 77 -14.10 7.22 -9.88
CA SER A 77 -14.77 6.08 -9.24
C SER A 77 -13.77 4.95 -8.94
N CYS A 78 -14.20 4.01 -8.10
CA CYS A 78 -13.45 2.79 -7.80
C CYS A 78 -13.53 1.78 -8.96
N THR A 79 -12.40 1.23 -9.38
CA THR A 79 -12.33 0.19 -10.44
C THR A 79 -12.07 -1.18 -9.81
N SER A 80 -13.12 -1.81 -9.28
CA SER A 80 -13.05 -3.11 -8.59
C SER A 80 -12.45 -4.24 -9.45
N GLY A 81 -12.65 -4.19 -10.78
CA GLY A 81 -12.11 -5.19 -11.71
C GLY A 81 -10.58 -5.31 -11.72
N THR A 82 -9.85 -4.29 -11.27
CA THR A 82 -8.38 -4.35 -11.13
C THR A 82 -7.93 -5.40 -10.13
N ALA A 83 -8.77 -5.75 -9.14
CA ALA A 83 -8.47 -6.81 -8.18
C ALA A 83 -8.15 -8.15 -8.86
N ALA A 84 -8.93 -8.53 -9.88
CA ALA A 84 -8.74 -9.80 -10.58
C ALA A 84 -7.41 -9.84 -11.37
N THR A 85 -7.02 -8.71 -11.98
CA THR A 85 -5.74 -8.59 -12.69
C THR A 85 -4.57 -8.83 -11.74
N TYR A 86 -4.55 -8.14 -10.59
CA TYR A 86 -3.46 -8.27 -9.64
C TYR A 86 -3.48 -9.60 -8.89
N ALA A 87 -4.67 -10.18 -8.63
CA ALA A 87 -4.77 -11.50 -8.04
C ALA A 87 -4.14 -12.56 -8.96
N ASN A 88 -4.48 -12.54 -10.26
CA ASN A 88 -3.92 -13.46 -11.25
C ASN A 88 -2.41 -13.29 -11.44
N LEU A 89 -1.89 -12.06 -11.44
CA LEU A 89 -0.45 -11.83 -11.56
C LEU A 89 0.37 -12.31 -10.36
N ASN A 90 -0.28 -12.52 -9.20
CA ASN A 90 0.35 -13.05 -7.99
C ASN A 90 0.11 -14.56 -7.79
N ALA A 91 -0.62 -15.20 -8.69
CA ALA A 91 -0.77 -16.66 -8.74
C ALA A 91 0.32 -17.26 -9.63
N LYS A 92 0.94 -18.36 -9.19
CA LYS A 92 2.04 -19.02 -9.91
C LYS A 92 1.63 -19.50 -11.30
N ASP A 93 0.40 -19.97 -11.45
CA ASP A 93 -0.16 -20.43 -12.73
C ASP A 93 -0.95 -19.33 -13.48
N GLY A 94 -0.91 -18.09 -12.97
CA GLY A 94 -1.64 -16.97 -13.54
C GLY A 94 -3.16 -17.01 -13.31
N ALA A 95 -3.66 -17.94 -12.49
CA ALA A 95 -5.08 -18.14 -12.27
C ALA A 95 -5.44 -18.04 -10.78
N SER A 96 -6.40 -17.17 -10.49
CA SER A 96 -7.05 -17.05 -9.19
C SER A 96 -8.48 -16.56 -9.41
N ALA A 97 -9.37 -16.80 -8.47
CA ALA A 97 -10.71 -16.20 -8.50
C ALA A 97 -10.76 -15.03 -7.52
N VAL A 98 -11.32 -13.90 -7.95
CA VAL A 98 -11.80 -12.86 -7.04
C VAL A 98 -13.30 -13.07 -6.88
N THR A 99 -13.72 -13.49 -5.70
CA THR A 99 -15.11 -13.89 -5.42
C THR A 99 -15.97 -12.70 -5.00
N LEU A 100 -15.36 -11.73 -4.32
CA LEU A 100 -16.03 -10.52 -3.84
C LEU A 100 -15.02 -9.38 -3.73
N VAL A 101 -15.44 -8.21 -4.22
CA VAL A 101 -14.82 -6.92 -3.91
C VAL A 101 -15.89 -6.04 -3.30
N CYS A 102 -15.70 -5.65 -2.04
CA CYS A 102 -16.67 -4.86 -1.29
C CYS A 102 -15.93 -3.84 -0.43
N GLY A 103 -16.63 -2.89 0.16
CA GLY A 103 -16.02 -1.94 1.08
C GLY A 103 -16.91 -0.76 1.38
N HIS A 104 -16.26 0.32 1.79
CA HIS A 104 -16.87 1.62 1.97
C HIS A 104 -15.98 2.68 1.35
N ASP A 105 -16.56 3.53 0.51
CA ASP A 105 -15.90 4.70 -0.03
C ASP A 105 -16.85 5.90 -0.07
N VAL A 106 -16.31 7.08 0.19
CA VAL A 106 -17.06 8.35 0.15
C VAL A 106 -17.68 8.67 -1.23
N LYS A 107 -17.25 8.03 -2.31
CA LYS A 107 -17.77 8.24 -3.67
C LYS A 107 -18.91 7.25 -4.00
N GLY A 108 -19.19 6.27 -3.15
CA GLY A 108 -20.22 5.25 -3.35
C GLY A 108 -19.92 4.25 -4.48
N GLY A 109 -18.64 4.04 -4.82
CA GLY A 109 -18.23 3.14 -5.90
C GLY A 109 -18.16 1.65 -5.52
N LEU A 110 -18.17 1.31 -4.23
CA LEU A 110 -18.05 -0.07 -3.73
C LEU A 110 -19.35 -0.55 -3.06
N PRO A 111 -19.76 -1.81 -3.28
CA PRO A 111 -20.84 -2.41 -2.52
C PRO A 111 -20.40 -2.68 -1.08
N GLY A 112 -21.33 -2.58 -0.11
CA GLY A 112 -21.05 -2.86 1.29
C GLY A 112 -20.62 -4.32 1.52
N CYS A 113 -19.67 -4.53 2.44
CA CYS A 113 -19.21 -5.88 2.78
C CYS A 113 -20.18 -6.64 3.68
N PRO A 114 -20.27 -7.98 3.53
CA PRO A 114 -20.92 -8.81 4.52
C PRO A 114 -20.18 -8.73 5.86
N GLY A 115 -20.91 -8.98 6.96
CA GLY A 115 -20.30 -9.06 8.28
C GLY A 115 -19.27 -10.19 8.35
N SER A 116 -18.13 -9.94 9.00
CA SER A 116 -17.12 -10.98 9.24
C SER A 116 -17.69 -12.06 10.15
N SER A 117 -17.54 -13.32 9.78
CA SER A 117 -17.94 -14.45 10.63
C SER A 117 -16.86 -14.84 11.66
N GLY A 118 -15.73 -14.13 11.66
CA GLY A 118 -14.60 -14.36 12.57
C GLY A 118 -13.72 -15.55 12.19
N THR A 119 -13.94 -16.15 11.02
CA THR A 119 -13.09 -17.24 10.53
C THR A 119 -11.77 -16.71 10.00
N ARG A 120 -10.72 -17.54 9.98
CA ARG A 120 -9.39 -17.15 9.46
C ARG A 120 -9.35 -16.86 7.95
N VAL A 121 -10.45 -17.05 7.24
CA VAL A 121 -10.56 -16.78 5.80
C VAL A 121 -11.33 -15.48 5.52
N ASP A 122 -11.97 -14.90 6.53
CA ASP A 122 -12.67 -13.64 6.41
C ASP A 122 -11.71 -12.46 6.59
N CYS A 123 -12.06 -11.35 5.97
CA CYS A 123 -11.43 -10.08 6.30
C CYS A 123 -11.76 -9.69 7.76
N PRO A 124 -10.92 -8.83 8.38
CA PRO A 124 -11.16 -8.33 9.73
C PRO A 124 -12.55 -7.70 9.89
N ALA A 125 -13.04 -7.59 11.12
CA ALA A 125 -14.28 -6.84 11.41
C ALA A 125 -14.24 -5.45 10.77
N ALA A 126 -15.37 -4.98 10.23
CA ALA A 126 -15.44 -3.72 9.51
C ALA A 126 -14.83 -2.56 10.34
N PRO A 127 -14.08 -1.62 9.72
CA PRO A 127 -13.49 -0.51 10.45
C PRO A 127 -14.57 0.42 11.02
N ALA A 128 -14.16 1.40 11.83
CA ALA A 128 -15.06 2.43 12.35
C ALA A 128 -15.83 3.13 11.22
N SER A 129 -17.08 3.50 11.49
CA SER A 129 -17.95 4.15 10.52
C SER A 129 -17.29 5.39 9.90
N GLY A 130 -17.46 5.57 8.59
CA GLY A 130 -16.84 6.65 7.82
C GLY A 130 -15.41 6.39 7.33
N THR A 131 -14.77 5.30 7.78
CA THR A 131 -13.44 4.90 7.27
C THR A 131 -13.57 4.35 5.85
N ASN A 132 -12.72 4.81 4.93
CA ASN A 132 -12.69 4.23 3.60
C ASN A 132 -11.84 2.97 3.59
N TYR A 133 -12.39 1.89 3.05
CA TYR A 133 -11.70 0.62 2.92
C TYR A 133 -12.28 -0.22 1.77
N VAL A 134 -11.49 -1.20 1.34
CA VAL A 134 -11.88 -2.22 0.38
C VAL A 134 -11.38 -3.57 0.86
N ASP A 135 -12.26 -4.56 0.77
CA ASP A 135 -11.96 -5.97 0.98
C ASP A 135 -11.96 -6.67 -0.36
N VAL A 136 -10.93 -7.48 -0.57
CA VAL A 136 -10.80 -8.35 -1.73
C VAL A 136 -10.72 -9.78 -1.23
N HIS A 137 -11.71 -10.58 -1.64
CA HIS A 137 -11.79 -12.00 -1.33
C HIS A 137 -11.29 -12.80 -2.53
N THR A 138 -10.25 -13.59 -2.32
CA THR A 138 -9.68 -14.48 -3.33
C THR A 138 -10.01 -15.93 -3.01
N ALA A 139 -10.10 -16.76 -4.05
CA ALA A 139 -10.33 -18.18 -3.95
C ALA A 139 -9.48 -18.94 -4.99
N THR A 140 -9.19 -20.19 -4.70
CA THR A 140 -8.47 -21.09 -5.61
C THR A 140 -9.16 -21.13 -6.97
N ARG A 141 -8.37 -20.98 -8.03
CA ARG A 141 -8.79 -21.26 -9.40
C ARG A 141 -7.61 -21.78 -10.18
N THR A 142 -7.69 -23.01 -10.66
CA THR A 142 -6.64 -23.56 -11.53
C THR A 142 -6.75 -23.00 -12.94
N SER A 143 -5.65 -23.04 -13.70
CA SER A 143 -5.64 -22.76 -15.15
C SER A 143 -6.68 -23.54 -15.96
N GLY A 144 -7.08 -24.74 -15.50
CA GLY A 144 -8.18 -25.53 -16.10
C GLY A 144 -9.59 -25.07 -15.71
N GLY A 145 -9.71 -24.01 -14.90
CA GLY A 145 -10.97 -23.42 -14.46
C GLY A 145 -11.62 -24.08 -13.24
N SER A 146 -10.95 -25.07 -12.62
CA SER A 146 -11.43 -25.73 -11.39
C SER A 146 -11.23 -24.83 -10.17
N SER A 147 -12.19 -24.82 -9.25
CA SER A 147 -12.07 -24.14 -7.94
C SER A 147 -11.52 -25.05 -6.83
N LEU A 148 -11.14 -26.28 -7.19
CA LEU A 148 -10.60 -27.28 -6.26
C LEU A 148 -9.12 -27.52 -6.56
N LEU A 149 -8.28 -27.43 -5.52
CA LEU A 149 -6.90 -27.87 -5.58
C LEU A 149 -6.86 -29.40 -5.38
N PRO A 150 -6.48 -30.19 -6.39
CA PRO A 150 -6.40 -31.64 -6.25
C PRO A 150 -5.18 -32.02 -5.39
N PRO A 151 -5.31 -32.89 -4.38
CA PRO A 151 -4.13 -33.39 -3.68
C PRO A 151 -3.32 -34.28 -4.61
N ALA A 152 -2.01 -34.10 -4.61
CA ALA A 152 -1.09 -34.79 -5.50
C ALA A 152 -0.92 -36.26 -5.10
N PHE A 153 -0.90 -36.57 -3.79
CA PHE A 153 -0.64 -37.92 -3.30
C PHE A 153 -1.81 -38.55 -2.55
N ALA A 154 -2.67 -37.79 -1.86
CA ALA A 154 -3.83 -38.33 -1.14
C ALA A 154 -4.86 -38.97 -2.09
N ARG A 155 -4.94 -38.53 -3.36
CA ARG A 155 -5.77 -39.19 -4.38
C ARG A 155 -5.30 -40.61 -4.71
N ALA A 156 -3.98 -40.83 -4.71
CA ALA A 156 -3.38 -42.14 -4.97
C ALA A 156 -3.57 -43.11 -3.78
N LEU A 157 -3.58 -42.60 -2.54
CA LEU A 157 -3.78 -43.39 -1.33
C LEU A 157 -5.24 -43.76 -1.05
N THR A 158 -6.19 -42.86 -1.33
CA THR A 158 -7.63 -43.06 -1.01
C THR A 158 -8.46 -43.59 -2.18
N GLY A 159 -7.81 -43.88 -3.32
CA GLY A 159 -8.44 -44.49 -4.48
C GLY A 159 -9.47 -43.58 -5.15
N ASN A 160 -9.04 -42.42 -5.68
CA ASN A 160 -9.72 -41.52 -6.63
C ASN A 160 -11.18 -41.06 -6.38
N ALA A 161 -11.95 -41.67 -5.47
CA ALA A 161 -13.40 -41.51 -5.36
C ALA A 161 -13.85 -40.67 -4.15
N GLY A 162 -12.99 -40.46 -3.15
CA GLY A 162 -13.37 -39.84 -1.87
C GLY A 162 -13.04 -38.35 -1.70
N TYR A 163 -12.01 -37.83 -2.37
CA TYR A 163 -11.52 -36.46 -2.15
C TYR A 163 -11.27 -35.72 -3.47
N ALA A 164 -12.21 -34.84 -3.85
CA ALA A 164 -12.15 -34.04 -5.07
C ALA A 164 -11.20 -32.82 -4.98
N GLY A 165 -10.58 -32.59 -3.82
CA GLY A 165 -9.78 -31.41 -3.52
C GLY A 165 -10.49 -30.45 -2.59
N THR A 166 -9.84 -29.32 -2.29
CA THR A 166 -10.42 -28.26 -1.45
C THR A 166 -10.25 -26.91 -2.13
N THR A 167 -11.19 -26.02 -1.89
CA THR A 167 -11.06 -24.60 -2.23
C THR A 167 -10.32 -23.90 -1.10
N VAL A 168 -9.26 -23.18 -1.43
CA VAL A 168 -8.60 -22.28 -0.48
C VAL A 168 -9.19 -20.89 -0.66
N LEU A 169 -9.37 -20.17 0.45
CA LEU A 169 -9.89 -18.82 0.50
C LEU A 169 -8.88 -17.92 1.20
N ALA A 170 -8.78 -16.68 0.73
CA ALA A 170 -8.02 -15.63 1.41
C ALA A 170 -8.75 -14.30 1.28
N CYS A 171 -8.43 -13.37 2.18
CA CYS A 171 -9.00 -12.03 2.18
C CYS A 171 -7.95 -11.01 2.58
N ALA A 172 -8.00 -9.84 1.97
CA ALA A 172 -7.17 -8.72 2.33
C ALA A 172 -7.99 -7.43 2.33
N ARG A 173 -7.69 -6.56 3.30
CA ARG A 173 -8.27 -5.23 3.38
C ARG A 173 -7.22 -4.17 3.10
N ALA A 174 -7.58 -3.17 2.29
CA ALA A 174 -6.84 -1.93 2.18
C ALA A 174 -7.70 -0.78 2.70
N LEU A 175 -7.14 0.04 3.59
CA LEU A 175 -7.73 1.29 4.08
C LEU A 175 -7.09 2.47 3.36
N TRP A 176 -7.83 3.55 3.18
CA TRP A 176 -7.26 4.81 2.72
C TRP A 176 -7.91 6.03 3.35
N GLY A 177 -7.17 7.12 3.33
CA GLY A 177 -7.61 8.39 3.88
C GLY A 177 -6.51 9.45 3.83
N PRO A 178 -6.72 10.61 4.48
CA PRO A 178 -5.75 11.69 4.52
C PRO A 178 -4.36 11.21 4.95
N ALA A 179 -3.33 11.67 4.24
CA ALA A 179 -1.96 11.41 4.63
C ALA A 179 -1.55 12.29 5.82
N VAL A 180 -0.97 11.67 6.85
CA VAL A 180 -0.48 12.36 8.07
C VAL A 180 1.04 12.37 8.19
N LYS A 181 1.75 11.66 7.32
CA LYS A 181 3.22 11.70 7.25
C LYS A 181 3.68 11.87 5.80
N SER A 182 4.78 12.56 5.59
CA SER A 182 5.42 12.67 4.28
C SER A 182 6.85 13.13 4.44
N SER A 183 7.81 12.46 3.79
CA SER A 183 9.21 12.90 3.74
C SER A 183 9.55 13.74 2.51
N GLN A 184 8.59 13.94 1.60
CA GLN A 184 8.79 14.59 0.30
C GLN A 184 7.78 15.72 0.05
N SER A 185 7.22 16.30 1.11
CA SER A 185 6.40 17.49 0.97
C SER A 185 7.29 18.67 0.61
N ILE A 186 6.78 19.62 -0.18
CA ILE A 186 7.53 20.86 -0.38
C ILE A 186 7.59 21.65 0.94
N ALA A 187 8.71 22.33 1.19
CA ALA A 187 8.88 23.13 2.40
C ALA A 187 7.94 24.36 2.44
N MET A 188 7.42 24.79 1.30
CA MET A 188 6.44 25.88 1.21
C MET A 188 5.06 25.42 1.69
N THR A 189 4.48 26.16 2.62
CA THR A 189 3.17 25.87 3.22
C THR A 189 2.07 26.73 2.62
N LEU A 190 0.83 26.29 2.85
CA LEU A 190 -0.37 27.02 2.46
C LEU A 190 -1.34 27.12 3.64
N SER A 191 -1.89 28.31 3.86
CA SER A 191 -2.91 28.46 4.91
C SER A 191 -4.20 27.74 4.53
N LEU A 192 -4.89 27.17 5.52
CA LEU A 192 -6.18 26.50 5.37
C LEU A 192 -7.21 27.41 4.68
N CYS A 193 -7.22 28.70 5.00
CA CYS A 193 -8.12 29.65 4.38
C CYS A 193 -7.81 29.88 2.89
N ALA A 194 -6.54 30.02 2.50
CA ALA A 194 -6.18 30.15 1.08
C ALA A 194 -6.55 28.89 0.29
N TRP A 195 -6.40 27.71 0.91
CA TRP A 195 -6.90 26.47 0.34
C TRP A 195 -8.44 26.49 0.20
N ASN A 196 -9.18 26.85 1.24
CA ASN A 196 -10.65 26.95 1.21
C ASN A 196 -11.16 27.92 0.13
N GLN A 197 -10.51 29.08 -0.03
CA GLN A 197 -10.85 30.04 -1.08
C GLN A 197 -10.61 29.48 -2.48
N ALA A 198 -9.54 28.68 -2.66
CA ALA A 198 -9.19 28.09 -3.94
C ALA A 198 -10.06 26.88 -4.32
N THR A 199 -10.49 26.07 -3.33
CA THR A 199 -11.18 24.79 -3.57
C THR A 199 -12.67 24.79 -3.26
N GLY A 200 -13.16 25.77 -2.49
CA GLY A 200 -14.52 25.81 -1.96
C GLY A 200 -14.73 25.03 -0.66
N GLY A 201 -13.67 24.49 -0.05
CA GLY A 201 -13.73 23.76 1.23
C GLY A 201 -13.82 22.24 1.07
N THR A 202 -14.52 21.55 1.97
CA THR A 202 -14.58 20.08 2.04
C THR A 202 -15.98 19.53 1.76
N PRO A 203 -16.16 18.51 0.89
CA PRO A 203 -15.15 17.93 0.02
C PRO A 203 -14.72 18.92 -1.08
N PRO A 204 -13.43 18.98 -1.41
CA PRO A 204 -12.91 19.96 -2.37
C PRO A 204 -13.30 19.66 -3.81
N ALA A 205 -13.56 20.72 -4.58
CA ALA A 205 -13.65 20.64 -6.03
C ALA A 205 -12.24 20.63 -6.64
N PHE A 206 -11.74 19.45 -7.01
CA PHE A 206 -10.42 19.30 -7.63
C PHE A 206 -10.40 19.65 -9.13
N GLY A 207 -9.20 19.89 -9.67
CA GLY A 207 -8.96 20.01 -11.10
C GLY A 207 -9.11 21.42 -11.68
N LYS A 208 -9.63 22.39 -10.93
CA LYS A 208 -9.66 23.80 -11.34
C LYS A 208 -8.28 24.42 -11.21
N THR A 209 -7.86 25.14 -12.25
CA THR A 209 -6.62 25.93 -12.18
C THR A 209 -6.85 27.15 -11.30
N VAL A 210 -5.99 27.32 -10.32
CA VAL A 210 -6.01 28.36 -9.31
C VAL A 210 -4.67 29.07 -9.27
N ARG A 211 -4.70 30.29 -8.76
CA ARG A 211 -3.53 31.09 -8.43
C ARG A 211 -3.46 31.21 -6.92
N ILE A 212 -2.28 30.94 -6.36
CA ILE A 212 -2.03 30.98 -4.93
C ILE A 212 -0.89 31.97 -4.69
N PHE A 213 -1.13 32.93 -3.79
CA PHE A 213 -0.06 33.78 -3.29
C PHE A 213 0.77 33.01 -2.27
N VAL A 214 2.08 32.96 -2.50
CA VAL A 214 3.06 32.47 -1.54
C VAL A 214 3.22 33.54 -0.47
N ARG A 215 3.34 33.10 0.77
CA ARG A 215 3.43 33.99 1.93
C ARG A 215 4.86 34.50 2.15
N ASP A 216 5.62 34.79 1.10
CA ASP A 216 7.03 35.17 1.17
C ASP A 216 7.28 36.69 1.23
N ALA A 217 6.24 37.50 1.45
CA ALA A 217 6.36 38.94 1.56
C ALA A 217 5.32 39.56 2.52
N PRO A 218 5.61 40.71 3.16
CA PRO A 218 4.69 41.36 4.10
C PRO A 218 3.34 41.79 3.51
N SER A 219 3.28 42.02 2.18
CA SER A 219 2.04 42.39 1.50
C SER A 219 1.27 41.20 0.91
N ALA A 220 1.72 39.96 1.18
CA ALA A 220 0.99 38.76 0.79
C ALA A 220 -0.44 38.84 1.33
N PRO A 221 -1.48 38.59 0.51
CA PRO A 221 -2.85 38.55 1.00
C PRO A 221 -2.96 37.58 2.16
N THR A 222 -3.31 38.13 3.32
CA THR A 222 -3.50 37.36 4.54
C THR A 222 -4.97 37.00 4.65
N CYS A 223 -5.22 35.72 4.91
CA CYS A 223 -6.48 35.35 5.51
C CYS A 223 -6.51 35.89 6.94
N ALA A 224 -7.59 36.60 7.28
CA ALA A 224 -7.74 37.24 8.59
C ALA A 224 -7.51 36.22 9.71
N GLY A 225 -6.62 36.55 10.66
CA GLY A 225 -6.40 35.77 11.88
C GLY A 225 -5.45 34.56 11.78
N LEU A 226 -4.90 34.24 10.61
CA LEU A 226 -4.00 33.09 10.41
C LEU A 226 -2.57 33.50 10.02
N SER A 227 -2.16 34.73 10.36
CA SER A 227 -0.85 35.24 9.97
C SER A 227 -0.18 36.06 11.07
N ALA A 228 1.11 35.83 11.30
CA ALA A 228 1.98 36.65 12.14
C ALA A 228 2.94 37.50 11.30
N PRO A 229 3.33 38.72 11.76
CA PRO A 229 4.28 39.55 11.03
C PRO A 229 5.64 38.86 10.82
N GLY A 230 6.16 38.91 9.59
CA GLY A 230 7.51 38.45 9.24
C GLY A 230 7.67 36.95 9.06
N GLU A 231 6.59 36.18 9.05
CA GLU A 231 6.62 34.77 8.66
C GLU A 231 6.54 34.62 7.14
N PHE A 232 7.35 33.74 6.55
CA PHE A 232 7.46 33.61 5.09
C PHE A 232 6.67 32.43 4.50
N GLY A 233 5.97 31.66 5.34
CA GLY A 233 5.21 30.49 4.92
C GLY A 233 6.06 29.27 4.55
N TRP A 234 7.32 29.20 4.98
CA TRP A 234 8.22 28.08 4.71
C TRP A 234 8.55 27.31 5.98
N LEU A 235 8.68 25.99 5.86
CA LEU A 235 9.21 25.08 6.87
C LEU A 235 10.72 24.95 6.73
N VAL A 236 11.38 24.39 7.75
CA VAL A 236 12.78 23.99 7.67
C VAL A 236 12.97 22.97 6.53
N ASP A 237 13.79 23.35 5.53
CA ASP A 237 14.14 22.50 4.39
C ASP A 237 15.06 21.37 4.86
N SER A 238 14.64 20.12 4.66
CA SER A 238 15.44 18.91 4.88
C SER A 238 16.42 18.62 3.73
N GLY A 239 16.44 19.48 2.72
CA GLY A 239 17.26 19.41 1.52
C GLY A 239 16.39 19.28 0.26
N GLY A 240 16.73 20.00 -0.80
CA GLY A 240 16.06 19.85 -2.10
C GLY A 240 14.64 20.44 -2.15
N CYS A 241 14.35 21.48 -1.35
CA CYS A 241 13.01 22.08 -1.23
C CYS A 241 11.97 21.21 -0.54
N SER A 242 12.42 20.25 0.26
CA SER A 242 11.54 19.29 0.91
C SER A 242 11.44 19.53 2.40
N ALA A 243 10.32 19.16 3.00
CA ALA A 243 10.15 19.12 4.44
C ALA A 243 9.54 17.78 4.85
N SER A 244 10.07 17.23 5.93
CA SER A 244 9.50 16.06 6.59
C SER A 244 8.35 16.48 7.48
N ILE A 245 7.18 15.89 7.25
CA ILE A 245 5.94 16.18 7.93
C ILE A 245 5.52 14.94 8.72
N ASP A 246 5.20 15.14 9.99
CA ASP A 246 4.62 14.11 10.86
C ASP A 246 3.52 14.71 11.74
N LEU A 247 2.28 14.58 11.27
CA LEU A 247 1.07 15.04 11.96
C LEU A 247 0.56 14.05 13.01
N THR A 248 1.28 12.94 13.27
CA THR A 248 0.95 12.04 14.40
C THR A 248 1.42 12.61 15.74
N LYS A 249 2.13 13.74 15.73
CA LYS A 249 2.57 14.49 16.90
C LYS A 249 1.69 15.74 17.09
N THR A 250 2.23 16.80 17.70
CA THR A 250 1.52 18.07 17.94
C THR A 250 1.13 18.81 16.67
N GLY A 251 1.65 18.42 15.50
CA GLY A 251 1.43 19.14 14.24
C GLY A 251 2.18 20.48 14.15
N ILE A 252 2.83 20.93 15.22
CA ILE A 252 3.60 22.18 15.24
C ILE A 252 4.98 21.90 14.65
N ILE A 253 5.30 22.58 13.54
CA ILE A 253 6.57 22.46 12.84
C ILE A 253 7.25 23.83 12.79
N ALA A 254 8.57 23.82 12.99
CA ALA A 254 9.39 25.01 12.88
C ALA A 254 9.36 25.55 11.44
N GLY A 255 9.12 26.85 11.33
CA GLY A 255 9.33 27.60 10.11
C GLY A 255 10.80 27.76 9.78
N SER A 256 11.06 28.18 8.55
CA SER A 256 12.36 28.69 8.13
C SER A 256 12.21 30.06 7.50
N ASP A 257 13.35 30.64 7.13
CA ASP A 257 13.42 31.93 6.48
C ASP A 257 14.17 31.83 5.14
N PRO A 258 13.52 31.44 4.03
CA PRO A 258 14.17 31.52 2.73
C PRO A 258 13.86 32.83 2.01
N GLY A 259 12.92 33.65 2.50
CA GLY A 259 12.45 34.84 1.78
C GLY A 259 12.10 34.54 0.32
N LYS A 260 12.31 35.52 -0.57
CA LYS A 260 12.14 35.35 -2.03
C LYS A 260 13.26 34.57 -2.72
N ASN A 261 14.39 34.38 -2.04
CA ASN A 261 15.60 33.83 -2.65
C ASN A 261 15.66 32.32 -2.39
N ILE A 262 15.15 31.54 -3.34
CA ILE A 262 15.13 30.08 -3.20
C ILE A 262 16.47 29.45 -3.61
N SER A 263 16.85 28.39 -2.90
CA SER A 263 18.10 27.66 -3.15
C SER A 263 18.12 27.01 -4.54
N LYS A 264 19.32 26.81 -5.12
CA LYS A 264 19.46 26.15 -6.44
C LYS A 264 18.80 24.76 -6.49
N PRO A 265 18.91 23.90 -5.46
CA PRO A 265 18.17 22.64 -5.42
C PRO A 265 16.65 22.83 -5.48
N CYS A 266 16.10 23.87 -4.85
CA CYS A 266 14.67 24.14 -4.93
C CYS A 266 14.23 24.64 -6.30
N GLN A 267 15.07 25.45 -6.97
CA GLN A 267 14.83 25.87 -8.34
C GLN A 267 14.74 24.65 -9.28
N ASP A 268 15.66 23.68 -9.12
CA ASP A 268 15.69 22.46 -9.91
C ASP A 268 14.48 21.55 -9.62
N ALA A 269 14.07 21.46 -8.37
CA ALA A 269 12.87 20.72 -7.99
C ALA A 269 11.60 21.35 -8.61
N LEU A 270 11.39 22.66 -8.47
CA LEU A 270 10.21 23.36 -9.01
C LEU A 270 10.13 23.28 -10.52
N THR A 271 11.26 23.45 -11.23
CA THR A 271 11.31 23.31 -12.69
C THR A 271 11.02 21.88 -13.13
N SER A 272 11.50 20.87 -12.40
CA SER A 272 11.19 19.46 -12.64
C SER A 272 9.72 19.13 -12.41
N TYR A 273 9.12 19.63 -11.33
CA TYR A 273 7.68 19.45 -11.06
C TYR A 273 6.81 20.10 -12.13
N LEU A 274 7.17 21.31 -12.57
CA LEU A 274 6.49 22.01 -13.66
C LEU A 274 6.57 21.22 -14.98
N ALA A 275 7.75 20.70 -15.33
CA ALA A 275 7.96 19.98 -16.59
C ALA A 275 7.28 18.60 -16.60
N SER A 276 7.31 17.89 -15.46
CA SER A 276 6.75 16.54 -15.34
C SER A 276 5.24 16.53 -15.08
N GLY A 277 4.67 17.63 -14.56
CA GLY A 277 3.29 17.68 -14.10
C GLY A 277 3.00 16.73 -12.94
N THR A 278 4.05 16.28 -12.22
CA THR A 278 3.90 15.38 -11.08
C THR A 278 3.25 16.11 -9.90
N PRO A 279 2.32 15.48 -9.18
CA PRO A 279 1.73 16.09 -7.99
C PRO A 279 2.78 16.33 -6.90
N ILE A 280 2.82 17.55 -6.39
CA ILE A 280 3.56 17.94 -5.19
C ILE A 280 2.65 17.94 -3.97
N PHE A 281 3.22 17.74 -2.78
CA PHE A 281 2.48 17.79 -1.52
C PHE A 281 2.80 19.07 -0.77
N ILE A 282 1.78 19.92 -0.60
CA ILE A 282 1.89 21.21 0.09
C ILE A 282 1.29 21.05 1.50
N PRO A 283 2.05 21.30 2.56
CA PRO A 283 1.52 21.30 3.92
C PRO A 283 0.51 22.42 4.14
N ILE A 284 -0.63 22.07 4.73
CA ILE A 284 -1.69 23.01 5.09
C ILE A 284 -1.58 23.35 6.57
N PHE A 285 -1.51 24.64 6.90
CA PHE A 285 -1.52 25.12 8.29
C PHE A 285 -2.81 25.86 8.63
N ASP A 286 -3.27 25.76 9.87
CA ASP A 286 -4.42 26.54 10.36
C ASP A 286 -3.99 27.77 11.16
N THR A 287 -2.88 27.69 11.90
CA THR A 287 -2.42 28.73 12.81
C THR A 287 -0.91 28.87 12.76
N THR A 288 -0.45 30.08 13.06
CA THR A 288 0.96 30.42 13.15
C THR A 288 1.26 31.05 14.49
N SER A 289 2.47 30.85 15.00
CA SER A 289 2.93 31.48 16.23
C SER A 289 4.40 31.88 16.11
N GLY A 290 4.83 32.90 16.85
CA GLY A 290 6.16 33.49 16.70
C GLY A 290 6.24 34.47 15.52
N THR A 291 7.45 34.94 15.21
CA THR A 291 7.73 35.92 14.15
C THR A 291 9.09 35.66 13.52
N GLY A 292 9.27 36.02 12.24
CA GLY A 292 10.54 35.84 11.55
C GLY A 292 10.96 34.37 11.42
N SER A 293 12.27 34.12 11.54
CA SER A 293 12.85 32.77 11.50
C SER A 293 12.46 31.87 12.68
N GLY A 294 11.86 32.44 13.75
CA GLY A 294 11.33 31.71 14.90
C GLY A 294 9.85 31.34 14.79
N ALA A 295 9.20 31.62 13.66
CA ALA A 295 7.80 31.26 13.46
C ALA A 295 7.61 29.73 13.45
N THR A 296 6.47 29.27 13.94
CA THR A 296 6.05 27.87 13.86
C THR A 296 4.64 27.79 13.29
N TYR A 297 4.38 26.70 12.57
CA TYR A 297 3.10 26.46 11.89
C TYR A 297 2.45 25.23 12.50
N HIS A 298 1.18 25.33 12.88
CA HIS A 298 0.38 24.17 13.21
C HIS A 298 -0.23 23.61 11.92
N LEU A 299 0.29 22.46 11.52
CA LEU A 299 -0.11 21.78 10.30
C LEU A 299 -1.32 20.87 10.57
N VAL A 300 -2.32 20.96 9.70
CA VAL A 300 -3.57 20.20 9.78
C VAL A 300 -3.72 19.15 8.69
N GLY A 301 -2.87 19.18 7.67
CA GLY A 301 -2.92 18.18 6.60
C GLY A 301 -1.98 18.47 5.43
N LEU A 302 -2.11 17.65 4.38
CA LEU A 302 -1.33 17.74 3.16
C LEU A 302 -2.27 17.86 1.95
N ALA A 303 -2.08 18.89 1.13
CA ALA A 303 -2.77 19.05 -0.14
C ALA A 303 -1.91 18.51 -1.28
N ALA A 304 -2.54 17.82 -2.24
CA ALA A 304 -1.87 17.45 -3.48
C ALA A 304 -2.14 18.52 -4.54
N PHE A 305 -1.07 18.99 -5.20
CA PHE A 305 -1.13 20.10 -6.14
C PHE A 305 -0.28 19.79 -7.37
N VAL A 306 -0.78 20.11 -8.57
CA VAL A 306 0.01 20.04 -9.80
C VAL A 306 0.42 21.45 -10.17
N LEU A 307 1.73 21.72 -10.12
CA LEU A 307 2.31 23.00 -10.48
C LEU A 307 2.25 23.21 -11.99
N THR A 308 1.69 24.33 -12.42
CA THR A 308 1.61 24.74 -13.85
C THR A 308 2.31 26.07 -14.12
N GLY A 309 2.77 26.76 -13.08
CA GLY A 309 3.60 27.94 -13.22
C GLY A 309 3.96 28.57 -11.88
N TYR A 310 4.81 29.58 -11.94
CA TYR A 310 5.22 30.40 -10.81
C TYR A 310 5.63 31.79 -11.27
N ALA A 311 5.52 32.80 -10.40
CA ALA A 311 5.93 34.16 -10.66
C ALA A 311 6.56 34.81 -9.42
N ASN A 312 7.52 35.71 -9.65
CA ASN A 312 8.30 36.45 -8.65
C ASN A 312 9.18 35.59 -7.71
N MET A 313 9.38 34.31 -8.02
CA MET A 313 10.23 33.40 -7.22
C MET A 313 11.70 33.54 -7.62
N ASN A 314 12.47 34.41 -6.95
CA ASN A 314 13.86 34.70 -7.34
C ASN A 314 14.79 33.50 -7.07
N PRO A 315 15.69 33.11 -8.00
CA PRO A 315 16.00 33.69 -9.32
C PRO A 315 15.33 32.98 -10.51
N LEU A 316 14.26 32.22 -10.28
CA LEU A 316 13.52 31.62 -11.37
C LEU A 316 12.87 32.70 -12.25
N LYS A 317 12.93 32.47 -13.56
CA LYS A 317 12.18 33.27 -14.53
C LYS A 317 10.70 32.87 -14.47
N ASP A 318 9.82 33.87 -14.39
CA ASP A 318 8.37 33.66 -14.35
C ASP A 318 7.86 32.75 -15.48
N VAL A 319 6.97 31.84 -15.11
CA VAL A 319 6.16 31.02 -16.01
C VAL A 319 4.70 31.19 -15.59
N ILE A 320 3.94 31.96 -16.35
CA ILE A 320 2.53 32.25 -16.05
C ILE A 320 1.66 31.55 -17.10
N PRO A 321 0.88 30.52 -16.71
CA PRO A 321 0.02 29.79 -17.62
C PRO A 321 -1.29 30.55 -17.87
N ALA A 322 -1.88 30.39 -19.06
CA ALA A 322 -3.24 30.85 -19.33
C ALA A 322 -4.26 30.18 -18.37
N PRO A 323 -5.34 30.88 -17.96
CA PRO A 323 -5.76 32.22 -18.39
C PRO A 323 -5.10 33.37 -17.62
N PHE A 324 -4.11 33.09 -16.76
CA PHE A 324 -3.46 34.12 -15.96
C PHE A 324 -2.47 34.95 -16.78
N SER A 325 -2.17 36.13 -16.25
CA SER A 325 -1.30 37.15 -16.81
C SER A 325 -0.44 37.77 -15.71
N LYS A 326 0.51 38.64 -16.08
CA LYS A 326 1.36 39.34 -15.10
C LYS A 326 0.56 40.20 -14.12
N SER A 327 -0.59 40.73 -14.50
CA SER A 327 -1.45 41.50 -13.59
C SER A 327 -2.08 40.64 -12.50
N ASP A 328 -2.23 39.33 -12.73
CA ASP A 328 -2.76 38.41 -11.72
C ASP A 328 -1.74 38.13 -10.61
N CYS A 329 -0.45 38.32 -10.89
CA CYS A 329 0.62 38.29 -9.89
C CYS A 329 1.55 39.51 -10.03
N PRO A 330 1.13 40.67 -9.49
CA PRO A 330 1.90 41.91 -9.63
C PRO A 330 3.31 41.79 -9.04
N SER A 331 4.31 42.30 -9.76
CA SER A 331 5.70 42.34 -9.32
C SER A 331 6.04 43.65 -8.61
N GLY A 332 6.85 43.56 -7.55
CA GLY A 332 7.32 44.70 -6.74
C GLY A 332 8.21 44.23 -5.58
N GLY A 333 8.99 45.14 -5.00
CA GLY A 333 9.95 44.80 -3.92
C GLY A 333 9.28 44.10 -2.74
N THR A 334 8.06 44.52 -2.41
CA THR A 334 7.26 44.00 -1.28
C THR A 334 6.15 43.04 -1.69
N THR A 335 5.96 42.72 -2.98
CA THR A 335 4.85 41.87 -3.44
C THR A 335 5.14 40.38 -3.22
N PRO A 336 4.12 39.55 -2.93
CA PRO A 336 4.31 38.11 -2.79
C PRO A 336 4.68 37.42 -4.11
N SER A 337 5.35 36.28 -4.01
CA SER A 337 5.42 35.29 -5.10
C SER A 337 4.06 34.64 -5.34
N CYS A 338 3.86 34.08 -6.53
CA CYS A 338 2.68 33.27 -6.82
C CYS A 338 3.07 31.92 -7.40
N ILE A 339 2.28 30.91 -7.06
CA ILE A 339 2.24 29.65 -7.79
C ILE A 339 0.90 29.50 -8.49
N PHE A 340 0.94 28.84 -9.64
CA PHE A 340 -0.21 28.53 -10.46
C PHE A 340 -0.29 27.02 -10.62
N GLY A 341 -1.50 26.49 -10.64
CA GLY A 341 -1.69 25.06 -10.72
C GLY A 341 -3.08 24.64 -10.32
N ARG A 342 -3.26 23.35 -10.04
CA ARG A 342 -4.56 22.80 -9.65
C ARG A 342 -4.40 21.84 -8.50
N PHE A 343 -5.31 21.92 -7.54
CA PHE A 343 -5.43 20.88 -6.52
C PHE A 343 -5.92 19.59 -7.17
N THR A 344 -5.34 18.47 -6.76
CA THR A 344 -5.65 17.14 -7.27
C THR A 344 -5.73 16.13 -6.14
N GLN A 345 -6.02 14.88 -6.49
CA GLN A 345 -5.88 13.73 -5.61
C GLN A 345 -4.59 12.99 -5.95
N ALA A 346 -3.76 12.69 -4.94
CA ALA A 346 -2.54 11.92 -5.14
C ALA A 346 -2.19 11.07 -3.91
N LEU A 347 -1.46 9.98 -4.15
CA LEU A 347 -0.97 9.10 -3.10
C LEU A 347 0.41 9.53 -2.62
N VAL A 348 0.55 9.70 -1.31
CA VAL A 348 1.85 9.96 -0.69
C VAL A 348 2.64 8.65 -0.60
N PRO A 349 3.86 8.58 -1.16
CA PRO A 349 4.56 7.32 -1.42
C PRO A 349 5.11 6.56 -0.19
N VAL A 350 5.07 7.15 1.01
CA VAL A 350 5.87 6.66 2.17
C VAL A 350 5.09 6.47 3.47
N THR A 351 3.77 6.64 3.45
CA THR A 351 2.99 6.64 4.69
C THR A 351 2.28 5.30 4.88
N THR A 352 2.38 4.76 6.09
CA THR A 352 1.69 3.55 6.53
C THR A 352 0.56 3.87 7.52
N THR A 353 0.31 5.16 7.78
CA THR A 353 -0.67 5.61 8.77
C THR A 353 -1.72 6.44 8.06
N VAL A 354 -2.95 5.91 8.05
CA VAL A 354 -4.11 6.63 7.54
C VAL A 354 -4.59 7.61 8.61
N GLY A 355 -4.65 8.90 8.27
CA GLY A 355 -5.20 9.92 9.13
C GLY A 355 -6.73 9.94 9.15
N THR A 356 -7.28 10.57 10.17
CA THR A 356 -8.73 10.78 10.35
C THR A 356 -9.14 12.25 10.19
N GLY A 357 -8.18 13.13 9.82
CA GLY A 357 -8.40 14.57 9.68
C GLY A 357 -9.09 14.97 8.39
N THR A 358 -9.10 16.27 8.11
CA THR A 358 -9.67 16.82 6.88
C THR A 358 -8.89 16.36 5.65
N TYR A 359 -9.61 15.99 4.59
CA TYR A 359 -9.00 15.56 3.34
C TYR A 359 -8.74 16.74 2.39
N PHE A 360 -7.45 17.03 2.14
CA PHE A 360 -7.00 18.13 1.27
C PHE A 360 -6.50 17.68 -0.12
N GLY A 361 -6.59 16.39 -0.44
CA GLY A 361 -6.15 15.83 -1.72
C GLY A 361 -4.99 14.83 -1.62
N ALA A 362 -4.13 14.94 -0.61
CA ALA A 362 -3.09 13.94 -0.36
C ALA A 362 -3.67 12.78 0.46
N ALA A 363 -3.60 11.57 -0.10
CA ALA A 363 -4.09 10.35 0.54
C ALA A 363 -2.95 9.35 0.73
N THR A 364 -3.20 8.38 1.59
CA THR A 364 -2.33 7.23 1.78
C THR A 364 -3.16 5.95 1.86
N ILE A 365 -2.53 4.83 1.53
CA ILE A 365 -3.15 3.50 1.56
C ILE A 365 -2.36 2.65 2.55
N LYS A 366 -3.08 1.91 3.38
CA LYS A 366 -2.52 0.96 4.33
C LYS A 366 -3.24 -0.37 4.21
N LEU A 367 -2.50 -1.47 4.08
CA LEU A 367 -3.07 -2.79 4.27
C LEU A 367 -3.46 -3.00 5.74
N ALA A 368 -4.66 -3.54 5.96
CA ALA A 368 -5.10 -4.11 7.22
C ALA A 368 -5.23 -5.61 7.06
N GLY A 369 -4.16 -6.30 7.44
CA GLY A 369 -4.09 -7.73 7.69
C GLY A 369 -3.43 -7.95 9.03
#